data_AF-A0A9D1QW24-F1
#
_entry.id   AF-A0A9D1QW24-F1
#
_cell.length_a   1.000
_cell.length_b   1.000
_cell.length_c   1.000
_cell.angle_alpha   90.00
_cell.angle_beta   90.00
_cell.angle_gamma   90.00
#
_symmetry.space_group_name_H-M   'P 1'
#
loop_
_entity.id
_entity.type
_entity.pdbx_description
1 polymer ?
#
loop_
_entity_poly.entity_id
_entity_poly.type
_entity_poly.pdbx_seq_one_letter_code
_entity_poly.pdbx_strand_id
1 'polypeptide(L)'
;MDFAADTANDAQLAALAVGSQSLTPAFGSAVYSYTLTASAASAKIEATAVQPGAEIAIEYNGANVRNGGTVTWTADGAPHPLTVTVKQGNAVRVYTVQVTKAAA
;
A
#
# COMPACT_ATOMS: atom_id res chain seq x y z
N MET A 1 -12.26 32.96 11.34
CA MET A 1 -13.03 31.73 11.15
C MET A 1 -12.18 30.83 10.30
N ASP A 2 -11.61 29.77 10.87
CA ASP A 2 -10.94 28.73 10.09
C ASP A 2 -12.04 27.81 9.56
N PHE A 3 -12.19 27.73 8.23
CA PHE A 3 -13.07 26.73 7.64
C PHE A 3 -12.30 25.41 7.59
N ALA A 4 -12.93 24.32 8.05
CA ALA A 4 -12.35 23.00 7.90
C ALA A 4 -12.09 22.71 6.41
N ALA A 5 -10.93 22.13 6.10
CA ALA A 5 -10.61 21.70 4.75
C ALA A 5 -11.67 20.70 4.25
N ASP A 6 -12.05 20.81 2.97
CA ASP A 6 -12.92 19.85 2.32
C ASP A 6 -12.19 18.50 2.19
N THR A 7 -12.52 17.55 3.05
CA THR A 7 -11.97 16.19 3.02
C THR A 7 -12.78 15.26 2.12
N ALA A 8 -13.84 15.75 1.46
CA ALA A 8 -14.69 14.94 0.59
C ALA A 8 -13.98 14.48 -0.69
N ASN A 9 -12.71 14.85 -0.92
CA ASN A 9 -11.86 14.27 -1.96
C ASN A 9 -10.47 13.84 -1.43
N ASP A 10 -10.33 13.59 -0.13
CA ASP A 10 -9.13 13.01 0.44
C ASP A 10 -9.03 11.49 0.16
N ALA A 11 -8.16 11.13 -0.78
CA ALA A 11 -7.85 9.75 -1.15
C ALA A 11 -6.52 9.24 -0.53
N GLN A 12 -6.11 9.77 0.63
CA GLN A 12 -4.90 9.27 1.31
C GLN A 12 -5.15 7.96 2.10
N LEU A 13 -4.08 7.19 2.30
CA LEU A 13 -4.03 6.14 3.32
C LEU A 13 -3.71 6.75 4.69
N ALA A 14 -4.46 6.32 5.71
CA ALA A 14 -4.14 6.53 7.12
C ALA A 14 -3.11 5.52 7.62
N ALA A 15 -3.11 4.31 7.07
CA ALA A 15 -2.14 3.26 7.40
C ALA A 15 -1.93 2.29 6.23
N LEU A 16 -0.70 1.78 6.11
CA LEU A 16 -0.35 0.63 5.28
C LEU A 16 0.56 -0.31 6.07
N ALA A 17 0.11 -1.54 6.29
CA ALA A 17 0.87 -2.61 6.91
C ALA A 17 1.09 -3.78 5.93
N VAL A 18 2.32 -4.31 5.92
CA VAL A 18 2.73 -5.45 5.10
C VAL A 18 3.21 -6.55 6.04
N GLY A 19 2.27 -7.24 6.69
CA GLY A 19 2.55 -8.21 7.75
C GLY A 19 3.46 -7.63 8.84
N SER A 20 4.54 -8.34 9.16
CA SER A 20 5.58 -7.89 10.10
C SER A 20 6.74 -7.15 9.43
N GLN A 21 6.62 -6.80 8.15
CA GLN A 21 7.69 -6.18 7.38
C GLN A 21 7.70 -4.66 7.56
N SER A 22 8.86 -4.03 7.40
CA SER A 22 9.03 -2.58 7.51
C SER A 22 9.19 -1.92 6.14
N LEU A 23 8.52 -0.79 5.95
CA LEU A 23 8.67 0.05 4.76
C LEU A 23 9.85 1.02 4.94
N THR A 24 10.54 1.30 3.84
CA THR A 24 11.55 2.37 3.77
C THR A 24 11.18 3.36 2.66
N PRO A 25 10.95 4.65 2.97
CA PRO A 25 10.89 5.24 4.33
C PRO A 25 9.75 4.64 5.17
N ALA A 26 9.73 4.94 6.47
CA ALA A 26 8.57 4.60 7.30
C ALA A 26 7.29 5.21 6.71
N PHE A 27 6.15 4.53 6.91
CA PHE A 27 4.89 4.95 6.30
C PHE A 27 4.55 6.40 6.65
N GLY A 28 4.22 7.19 5.63
CA GLY A 28 3.65 8.52 5.75
C GLY A 28 2.56 8.71 4.70
N SER A 29 1.41 9.25 5.07
CA SER A 29 0.24 9.36 4.18
C SER A 29 0.51 10.14 2.89
N ALA A 30 1.49 11.06 2.90
CA ALA A 30 1.91 11.84 1.74
C ALA A 30 3.10 11.24 0.96
N VAL A 31 3.62 10.08 1.36
CA VAL A 31 4.69 9.36 0.65
C VAL A 31 4.07 8.23 -0.16
N TYR A 32 4.37 8.21 -1.46
CA TYR A 32 3.73 7.31 -2.42
C TYR A 32 4.67 6.23 -2.98
N SER A 33 5.95 6.26 -2.62
CA SER A 33 6.96 5.29 -3.07
C SER A 33 7.75 4.77 -1.88
N TYR A 34 7.84 3.45 -1.79
CA TYR A 34 8.50 2.73 -0.71
C TYR A 34 9.31 1.57 -1.27
N THR A 35 10.27 1.11 -0.49
CA THR A 35 10.94 -0.16 -0.67
C THR A 35 10.73 -1.05 0.55
N LEU A 36 10.76 -2.36 0.33
CA LEU A 36 10.63 -3.37 1.36
C LEU A 36 11.47 -4.58 0.96
N THR A 37 12.38 -5.01 1.83
CA THR A 37 13.07 -6.29 1.68
C THR A 37 12.36 -7.33 2.54
N ALA A 38 11.73 -8.31 1.89
CA ALA A 38 10.92 -9.30 2.57
C ALA A 38 11.79 -10.36 3.25
N SER A 39 11.61 -10.54 4.57
CA SER A 39 12.23 -11.63 5.33
C SER A 39 11.38 -12.91 5.32
N ALA A 40 10.06 -12.77 5.36
CA ALA A 40 9.10 -13.87 5.25
C ALA A 40 8.80 -14.22 3.79
N ALA A 41 8.28 -15.43 3.52
CA ALA A 41 7.85 -15.84 2.18
C ALA A 41 6.50 -15.20 1.75
N SER A 42 5.69 -14.80 2.73
CA SER A 42 4.37 -14.19 2.51
C SER A 42 4.07 -13.13 3.56
N ALA A 43 3.13 -12.23 3.27
CA ALA A 43 2.61 -11.27 4.22
C ALA A 43 1.13 -10.94 3.98
N LYS A 44 0.41 -10.66 5.06
CA LYS A 44 -0.93 -10.07 4.99
C LYS A 44 -0.81 -8.58 4.65
N ILE A 45 -1.61 -8.09 3.70
CA ILE A 45 -1.61 -6.68 3.30
C ILE A 45 -2.84 -6.01 3.90
N GLU A 46 -2.62 -4.97 4.70
CA GLU A 46 -3.69 -4.21 5.36
C GLU A 46 -3.52 -2.73 5.04
N ALA A 47 -4.46 -2.19 4.29
CA ALA A 47 -4.51 -0.77 3.93
C ALA A 47 -5.76 -0.14 4.55
N THR A 48 -5.60 1.03 5.18
CA THR A 48 -6.70 1.80 5.76
C THR A 48 -6.70 3.19 5.14
N ALA A 49 -7.78 3.57 4.47
CA ALA A 49 -7.94 4.92 3.94
C ALA A 49 -8.27 5.91 5.06
N VAL A 50 -7.92 7.19 4.87
CA VAL A 50 -8.33 8.28 5.78
C VAL A 50 -9.85 8.43 5.78
N GLN A 51 -10.47 8.27 4.61
CA GLN A 51 -11.91 8.37 4.44
C GLN A 51 -12.57 6.98 4.45
N PRO A 52 -13.54 6.71 5.35
CA PRO A 52 -14.19 5.39 5.45
C PRO A 52 -14.90 4.92 4.18
N GLY A 53 -15.33 5.86 3.32
CA GLY A 53 -15.99 5.57 2.05
C GLY A 53 -15.06 5.46 0.84
N ALA A 54 -13.74 5.60 1.03
CA ALA A 54 -12.79 5.47 -0.07
C ALA A 54 -12.67 4.02 -0.53
N GLU A 55 -12.55 3.84 -1.84
CA GLU A 55 -12.30 2.53 -2.46
C GLU A 55 -10.81 2.23 -2.42
N ILE A 56 -10.44 1.00 -2.05
CA ILE A 56 -9.05 0.53 -2.04
C ILE A 56 -8.92 -0.68 -2.96
N ALA A 57 -8.06 -0.57 -3.96
CA ALA A 57 -7.61 -1.68 -4.81
C ALA A 57 -6.14 -1.98 -4.53
N ILE A 58 -5.79 -3.27 -4.40
CA ILE A 58 -4.42 -3.71 -4.13
C ILE A 58 -4.02 -4.71 -5.20
N GLU A 59 -2.83 -4.56 -5.75
CA GLU A 59 -2.25 -5.51 -6.70
C GLU A 59 -0.80 -5.81 -6.32
N TYR A 60 -0.38 -7.07 -6.48
CA TYR A 60 1.02 -7.45 -6.39
C TYR A 60 1.45 -8.08 -7.70
N ASN A 61 2.49 -7.52 -8.32
CA ASN A 61 3.02 -7.97 -9.60
C ASN A 61 1.92 -8.14 -10.67
N GLY A 62 0.97 -7.20 -10.71
CA GLY A 62 -0.17 -7.21 -11.63
C GLY A 62 -1.31 -8.19 -11.28
N ALA A 63 -1.23 -8.93 -10.17
CA ALA A 63 -2.30 -9.79 -9.69
C ALA A 63 -3.11 -9.11 -8.58
N ASN A 64 -4.45 -9.16 -8.68
CA ASN A 64 -5.34 -8.58 -7.67
C ASN A 64 -5.19 -9.24 -6.30
N VAL A 65 -5.10 -8.41 -5.26
CA VAL A 65 -5.01 -8.80 -3.86
C VAL A 65 -6.20 -8.19 -3.11
N ARG A 66 -6.92 -9.00 -2.36
CA ARG A 66 -7.97 -8.49 -1.46
C ARG A 66 -7.31 -7.74 -0.30
N ASN A 67 -7.82 -6.57 0.07
CA ASN A 67 -7.40 -5.91 1.31
C ASN A 67 -7.68 -6.81 2.53
N GLY A 68 -6.68 -7.01 3.39
CA GLY A 68 -6.66 -8.01 4.45
C GLY A 68 -6.27 -9.42 4.00
N GLY A 69 -5.97 -9.62 2.72
CA GLY A 69 -5.49 -10.89 2.14
C GLY A 69 -3.98 -11.08 2.27
N THR A 70 -3.52 -12.28 1.94
CA THR A 70 -2.10 -12.67 2.01
C THR A 70 -1.50 -12.75 0.60
N VAL A 71 -0.30 -12.20 0.45
CA VAL A 71 0.52 -12.28 -0.78
C VAL A 71 1.72 -13.18 -0.51
N THR A 72 2.06 -14.04 -1.47
CA THR A 72 3.33 -14.76 -1.52
C THR A 72 4.29 -14.02 -2.43
N TRP A 73 5.51 -13.76 -1.96
CA TRP A 73 6.49 -12.95 -2.68
C TRP A 73 7.20 -13.74 -3.77
N THR A 74 7.52 -13.07 -4.86
CA THR A 74 8.40 -13.59 -5.91
C THR A 74 9.83 -13.60 -5.36
N ALA A 75 10.42 -14.78 -5.19
CA ALA A 75 11.74 -14.95 -4.60
C ALA A 75 12.80 -15.14 -5.70
N ASP A 76 13.06 -14.10 -6.48
CA ASP A 76 14.06 -14.07 -7.56
C ASP A 76 15.17 -13.02 -7.32
N GLY A 77 15.13 -12.33 -6.17
CA GLY A 77 16.07 -11.25 -5.83
C GLY A 77 15.79 -9.92 -6.55
N ALA A 78 14.79 -9.84 -7.42
CA ALA A 78 14.37 -8.61 -8.07
C ALA A 78 13.25 -7.90 -7.29
N PRO A 79 13.10 -6.57 -7.44
CA PRO A 79 11.97 -5.84 -6.90
C PRO A 79 10.70 -6.09 -7.73
N HIS A 80 9.60 -6.40 -7.06
CA HIS A 80 8.27 -6.54 -7.65
C HIS A 80 7.28 -5.55 -7.01
N PRO A 81 6.42 -4.88 -7.79
CA PRO A 81 5.56 -3.83 -7.26
C PRO A 81 4.35 -4.41 -6.52
N LEU A 82 4.13 -3.96 -5.30
CA LEU A 82 2.85 -3.97 -4.60
C LEU A 82 2.25 -2.56 -4.71
N THR A 83 1.13 -2.42 -5.41
CA THR A 83 0.41 -1.15 -5.57
C THR A 83 -0.85 -1.14 -4.71
N VAL A 84 -1.10 -0.02 -4.06
CA VAL A 84 -2.34 0.26 -3.33
C VAL A 84 -2.93 1.54 -3.92
N THR A 85 -4.01 1.39 -4.66
CA THR A 85 -4.75 2.50 -5.25
C THR A 85 -5.93 2.85 -4.35
N VAL A 86 -5.98 4.11 -3.90
CA VAL A 86 -7.09 4.66 -3.13
C VAL A 86 -7.84 5.65 -4.01
N LYS A 87 -9.15 5.51 -4.08
CA LYS A 87 -10.03 6.44 -4.79
C LYS A 87 -11.09 6.99 -3.85
N GLN A 88 -11.26 8.31 -3.89
CA GLN A 88 -12.22 9.00 -3.06
C GLN A 88 -12.73 10.24 -3.81
N GLY A 89 -14.01 10.22 -4.18
CA GLY A 89 -14.59 11.22 -5.07
C GLY A 89 -13.83 11.26 -6.40
N ASN A 90 -13.29 12.43 -6.75
CA ASN A 90 -12.49 12.61 -7.96
C ASN A 90 -10.99 12.41 -7.73
N ALA A 91 -10.54 12.20 -6.49
CA ALA A 91 -9.13 11.99 -6.18
C ALA A 91 -8.74 10.52 -6.30
N VAL A 92 -7.54 10.29 -6.83
CA VAL A 92 -6.89 8.98 -6.89
C VAL A 92 -5.46 9.13 -6.39
N ARG A 93 -5.04 8.26 -5.48
CA ARG A 93 -3.66 8.13 -5.00
C ARG A 93 -3.19 6.69 -5.17
N VAL A 94 -1.93 6.52 -5.55
CA VAL A 94 -1.31 5.20 -5.70
C VAL A 94 -0.07 5.16 -4.83
N TYR A 95 -0.05 4.22 -3.90
CA TYR A 95 1.09 3.91 -3.05
C TYR A 95 1.78 2.67 -3.61
N THR A 96 3.05 2.79 -3.96
CA THR A 96 3.83 1.68 -4.54
C THR A 96 4.92 1.26 -3.58
N VAL A 97 4.95 -0.03 -3.26
CA VAL A 97 6.03 -0.67 -2.50
C VAL A 97 6.79 -1.59 -3.46
N GLN A 98 8.07 -1.32 -3.67
CA GLN A 98 8.98 -2.22 -4.37
C GLN A 98 9.44 -3.31 -3.39
N VAL A 99 8.88 -4.51 -3.54
CA VAL A 99 9.12 -5.64 -2.65
C VAL A 99 10.21 -6.54 -3.24
N THR A 100 11.32 -6.70 -2.54
CA THR A 100 12.40 -7.61 -2.93
C THR A 100 12.45 -8.78 -1.96
N LYS A 101 12.36 -10.01 -2.48
CA LYS A 101 12.64 -11.24 -1.71
C LYS A 101 13.86 -11.93 -2.31
N ALA A 102 14.88 -12.17 -1.48
CA ALA A 102 16.06 -12.92 -1.90
C ALA A 102 15.66 -14.30 -2.44
N ALA A 103 16.31 -14.71 -3.54
CA ALA A 103 16.21 -16.04 -4.09
C ALA A 103 16.60 -17.10 -3.05
N ALA A 104 15.98 -18.28 -3.16
CA ALA A 104 16.28 -19.43 -2.32
C ALA A 104 17.61 -20.08 -2.71
#